data_AF-A0A1B7W949-F1
#
_entry.id   AF-A0A1B7W949-F1
#
_cell.length_a   1.000
_cell.length_b   1.000
_cell.length_c   1.000
_cell.angle_alpha   90.00
_cell.angle_beta   90.00
_cell.angle_gamma   90.00
#
_symmetry.space_group_name_H-M   'P 1'
#
loop_
_entity.id
_entity.type
_entity.pdbx_description
1 polymer ?
#
loop_
_entity_poly.entity_id
_entity_poly.type
_entity_poly.pdbx_seq_one_letter_code
_entity_poly.pdbx_strand_id
1 'polypeptide(L)'
;AIDLHKKLVAEVKSEHAWYYEVNKNVPQKALTDLRQAWDRCFSKTSKQPRFKKKGQHDSFYLESGTKAKPAIKNDGKRIKLPSIGCSNCGNHRHKMPLKSRVYVCPDCGHTEDRDLNAAKNIDRWFVDIFIPVA
;
A
#
# COMPACT_ATOMS: atom_id res chain seq x y z
N ALA A 1 -14.78 2.70 16.88
CA ALA A 1 -13.61 2.17 16.15
C ALA A 1 -13.03 0.94 16.85
N ILE A 2 -12.75 1.04 18.16
CA ILE A 2 -12.29 -0.09 18.97
C ILE A 2 -13.28 -1.28 18.93
N ASP A 3 -14.59 -1.03 19.04
CA ASP A 3 -15.58 -2.13 19.03
C ASP A 3 -15.73 -2.81 17.68
N LEU A 4 -15.63 -2.07 16.58
CA LEU A 4 -15.58 -2.65 15.23
C LEU A 4 -14.33 -3.49 15.02
N HIS A 5 -13.19 -3.06 15.58
CA HIS A 5 -11.96 -3.84 15.50
C HIS A 5 -12.07 -5.15 16.28
N LYS A 6 -12.70 -5.13 17.47
CA LYS A 6 -12.96 -6.35 18.25
C LYS A 6 -13.86 -7.34 17.49
N LYS A 7 -14.96 -6.86 16.90
CA LYS A 7 -15.84 -7.70 16.07
C LYS A 7 -15.11 -8.29 14.88
N LEU A 8 -14.34 -7.46 14.17
CA LEU A 8 -13.54 -7.92 13.04
C LEU A 8 -12.57 -9.03 13.45
N VAL A 9 -11.91 -8.90 14.60
CA VAL A 9 -10.97 -9.94 15.08
C VAL A 9 -11.71 -11.24 15.40
N ALA A 10 -12.89 -11.16 16.01
CA ALA A 10 -13.67 -12.33 16.38
C ALA A 10 -14.23 -13.08 15.16
N GLU A 11 -14.71 -12.34 14.15
CA GLU A 11 -15.44 -12.91 13.01
C GLU A 11 -14.53 -13.21 11.82
N VAL A 12 -13.60 -12.32 11.49
CA VAL A 12 -12.85 -12.38 10.22
C VAL A 12 -11.44 -12.92 10.42
N LYS A 13 -10.79 -12.55 11.52
CA LYS A 13 -9.39 -12.91 11.75
C LYS A 13 -9.21 -14.38 12.14
N SER A 14 -10.20 -14.97 12.81
CA SER A 14 -10.22 -16.39 13.19
C SER A 14 -10.39 -17.32 11.97
N GLU A 15 -11.17 -16.89 10.97
CA GLU A 15 -11.45 -17.66 9.76
C GLU A 15 -10.36 -17.52 8.68
N HIS A 16 -9.51 -16.50 8.77
CA HIS A 16 -8.54 -16.15 7.74
C HIS A 16 -7.12 -16.01 8.29
N ALA A 17 -6.34 -17.09 8.21
CA ALA A 17 -4.96 -17.14 8.71
C ALA A 17 -4.06 -16.04 8.14
N TRP A 18 -4.20 -15.70 6.85
CA TRP A 18 -3.43 -14.64 6.18
C TRP A 18 -3.59 -13.26 6.86
N TYR A 19 -4.66 -13.07 7.63
CA TYR A 19 -4.92 -11.82 8.33
C TYR A 19 -3.89 -11.53 9.43
N TYR A 20 -3.24 -12.57 9.98
CA TYR A 20 -2.15 -12.40 10.95
C TYR A 20 -0.84 -11.93 10.31
N GLU A 21 -0.67 -12.13 9.00
CA GLU A 21 0.50 -11.68 8.25
C GLU A 21 0.47 -10.16 8.01
N VAL A 22 -0.71 -9.56 8.07
CA VAL A 22 -0.90 -8.12 7.85
C VAL A 22 -0.73 -7.35 9.16
N ASN A 23 -0.03 -6.20 9.10
CA ASN A 23 0.12 -5.31 10.24
C ASN A 23 -1.26 -4.90 10.81
N LYS A 24 -1.44 -5.07 12.13
CA LYS A 24 -2.68 -4.80 12.88
C LYS A 24 -3.31 -3.43 12.59
N ASN A 25 -2.49 -2.45 12.26
CA ASN A 25 -2.94 -1.08 12.11
C ASN A 25 -3.53 -0.80 10.71
N VAL A 26 -3.16 -1.58 9.69
CA VAL A 26 -3.74 -1.51 8.33
C VAL A 26 -5.28 -1.63 8.37
N PRO A 27 -5.85 -2.69 8.97
CA PRO A 27 -7.30 -2.79 9.04
C PRO A 27 -7.94 -1.82 10.03
N GLN A 28 -7.24 -1.44 11.11
CA GLN A 28 -7.74 -0.40 12.02
C GLN A 28 -7.88 0.96 11.31
N LYS A 29 -6.93 1.29 10.43
CA LYS A 29 -6.99 2.48 9.59
C LYS A 29 -8.15 2.41 8.60
N ALA A 30 -8.37 1.26 7.96
CA ALA A 30 -9.53 1.06 7.09
C ALA A 30 -10.87 1.28 7.82
N LEU A 31 -11.02 0.75 9.04
CA LEU A 31 -12.22 0.97 9.87
C LEU A 31 -12.37 2.44 10.30
N THR A 32 -11.26 3.13 10.54
CA THR A 32 -11.25 4.56 10.90
C THR A 32 -11.70 5.43 9.72
N ASP A 33 -11.21 5.13 8.52
CA ASP A 33 -11.61 5.83 7.31
C ASP A 33 -13.11 5.62 7.00
N LEU A 34 -13.60 4.40 7.21
CA LEU A 34 -15.02 4.08 7.07
C LEU A 34 -15.87 4.91 8.05
N ARG A 35 -15.44 5.02 9.31
CA ARG A 35 -16.11 5.87 10.31
C ARG A 35 -16.16 7.32 9.85
N GLN A 36 -15.02 7.88 9.46
CA GLN A 36 -14.94 9.28 9.00
C GLN A 36 -15.83 9.53 7.77
N ALA A 37 -15.91 8.59 6.84
CA ALA A 37 -16.77 8.71 5.67
C ALA A 37 -18.26 8.73 6.04
N TRP A 38 -18.67 7.92 7.03
CA TRP A 38 -20.03 7.97 7.57
C TRP A 38 -20.31 9.25 8.37
N ASP A 39 -19.38 9.74 9.18
CA ASP A 39 -19.52 11.02 9.89
C ASP A 39 -19.74 12.19 8.91
N ARG A 40 -19.02 12.18 7.77
CA ARG A 40 -19.22 13.15 6.68
C ARG A 40 -20.55 12.97 5.95
N CYS A 41 -21.03 11.74 5.83
CA CYS A 41 -22.35 11.44 5.27
C CYS A 41 -23.46 11.97 6.17
N PHE A 42 -23.39 11.71 7.48
CA PHE A 42 -24.39 12.16 8.46
C PHE A 42 -24.39 13.67 8.66
N SER A 43 -23.22 14.32 8.54
CA SER A 43 -23.11 15.78 8.49
C SER A 43 -23.50 16.39 7.14
N LYS A 44 -24.04 15.61 6.20
CA LYS A 44 -24.47 16.04 4.85
C LYS A 44 -23.36 16.67 4.00
N THR A 45 -22.09 16.43 4.36
CA THR A 45 -20.91 16.93 3.62
C THR A 45 -20.59 16.04 2.41
N SER A 46 -20.96 14.77 2.46
CA SER A 46 -20.75 13.81 1.36
C SER A 46 -21.90 12.83 1.22
N LYS A 47 -21.97 12.14 0.08
CA LYS A 47 -22.90 11.01 -0.13
C LYS A 47 -22.45 9.78 0.66
N GLN A 48 -23.32 8.78 0.72
CA GLN A 48 -23.04 7.47 1.33
C GLN A 48 -21.71 6.89 0.82
N PRO A 49 -20.84 6.38 1.72
CA PRO A 49 -19.59 5.76 1.32
C PRO A 49 -19.84 4.53 0.44
N ARG A 50 -18.97 4.34 -0.55
CA ARG A 50 -18.94 3.16 -1.42
C ARG A 50 -17.53 2.59 -1.40
N PHE A 51 -17.41 1.30 -1.70
CA PHE A 51 -16.11 0.68 -1.90
C PHE A 51 -15.33 1.40 -3.01
N LYS A 52 -14.02 1.60 -2.77
CA LYS A 52 -13.13 2.20 -3.76
C LYS A 52 -13.03 1.28 -4.98
N LYS A 53 -13.05 1.88 -6.17
CA LYS A 53 -12.74 1.18 -7.42
C LYS A 53 -11.24 1.21 -7.66
N LYS A 54 -10.63 0.06 -7.92
CA LYS A 54 -9.19 -0.04 -8.24
C LYS A 54 -8.87 0.83 -9.47
N GLY A 55 -7.84 1.67 -9.40
CA GLY A 55 -7.44 2.58 -10.47
C GLY A 55 -8.10 3.97 -10.41
N GLN A 56 -8.99 4.22 -9.44
CA GLN A 56 -9.60 5.53 -9.24
C GLN A 56 -9.24 6.08 -7.86
N HIS A 57 -8.43 7.14 -7.85
CA HIS A 57 -7.94 7.80 -6.63
C HIS A 57 -7.32 6.80 -5.63
N ASP A 58 -6.47 5.91 -6.15
CA ASP A 58 -5.73 4.93 -5.36
C ASP A 58 -4.80 5.65 -4.37
N SER A 59 -4.86 5.26 -3.10
CA SER A 59 -4.09 5.84 -2.01
C SER A 59 -3.65 4.74 -1.05
N PHE A 60 -2.44 4.84 -0.51
CA PHE A 60 -1.95 3.95 0.55
C PHE A 60 -1.42 4.77 1.73
N TYR A 61 -1.38 4.16 2.91
CA TYR A 61 -0.85 4.76 4.13
C TYR A 61 0.50 4.15 4.46
N LEU A 62 1.46 4.97 4.89
CA LEU A 62 2.64 4.51 5.60
C LEU A 62 2.43 4.84 7.07
N GLU A 63 2.65 3.86 7.93
CA GLU A 63 2.53 4.09 9.36
C GLU A 63 3.75 4.79 9.91
N SER A 64 3.54 5.86 10.67
CA SER A 64 4.60 6.49 11.45
C SER A 64 4.96 5.58 12.62
N GLY A 65 5.92 4.68 12.41
CA GLY A 65 6.37 3.75 13.44
C GLY A 65 7.65 2.99 13.11
N THR A 66 7.98 2.80 11.83
CA THR A 66 9.34 2.43 11.45
C THR A 66 10.21 3.69 11.49
N LYS A 67 11.25 3.69 12.33
CA LYS A 67 12.31 4.72 12.34
C LYS A 67 13.12 4.76 11.03
N ALA A 68 12.63 4.17 9.95
CA ALA A 68 13.07 4.50 8.62
C ALA A 68 12.48 5.87 8.30
N LYS A 69 13.28 6.94 8.40
CA LYS A 69 13.00 8.14 7.61
C LYS A 69 12.98 7.65 6.16
N PRO A 70 11.83 7.52 5.49
CA PRO A 70 11.88 7.16 4.09
C PRO A 70 12.65 8.29 3.43
N ALA A 71 13.71 7.99 2.70
CA ALA A 71 14.44 8.97 1.88
C ALA A 71 13.58 9.50 0.71
N ILE A 72 12.26 9.44 0.87
CA ILE A 72 11.27 9.82 -0.10
C ILE A 72 10.68 11.14 0.38
N LYS A 73 11.01 12.22 -0.34
CA LYS A 73 10.45 13.55 -0.10
C LYS A 73 8.93 13.43 -0.08
N ASN A 74 8.36 13.71 1.09
CA ASN A 74 6.93 13.69 1.33
C ASN A 74 6.47 15.14 1.45
N ASP A 75 5.87 15.68 0.39
CA ASP A 75 5.36 17.06 0.37
C ASP A 75 4.02 17.19 1.14
N GLY A 76 3.71 16.24 2.02
CA GLY A 76 2.44 16.14 2.76
C GLY A 76 1.23 15.74 1.88
N LYS A 77 1.41 15.63 0.56
CA LYS A 77 0.36 15.26 -0.40
C LYS A 77 0.71 14.06 -1.28
N ARG A 78 2.00 13.85 -1.60
CA ARG A 78 2.49 12.77 -2.46
C ARG A 78 3.91 12.35 -2.07
N ILE A 79 4.17 11.06 -2.24
CA ILE A 79 5.48 10.43 -2.07
C ILE A 79 5.96 10.03 -3.47
N LYS A 80 7.06 10.61 -3.95
CA LYS A 80 7.61 10.28 -5.27
C LYS A 80 8.55 9.08 -5.14
N LEU A 81 8.03 7.89 -5.42
CA LEU A 81 8.86 6.69 -5.49
C LEU A 81 9.81 6.77 -6.72
N PRO A 82 11.05 6.26 -6.61
CA PRO A 82 11.91 6.05 -7.76
C PRO A 82 11.19 5.18 -8.80
N SER A 83 11.54 5.34 -10.08
CA SER A 83 11.06 4.46 -11.13
C SER A 83 11.40 3.00 -10.80
N ILE A 84 10.38 2.16 -10.62
CA ILE A 84 10.50 0.74 -10.29
C ILE A 84 11.00 -0.02 -11.53
N GLY A 85 12.10 -0.78 -11.38
CA GLY A 85 12.72 -1.61 -12.42
C GLY A 85 12.17 -3.04 -12.47
N CYS A 86 12.87 -3.95 -13.13
CA CYS A 86 12.57 -5.38 -13.08
C CYS A 86 13.05 -6.00 -11.76
N SER A 87 12.16 -6.71 -11.04
CA SER A 87 12.50 -7.41 -9.79
C SER A 87 13.53 -8.53 -10.00
N ASN A 88 13.56 -9.13 -11.20
CA ASN A 88 14.43 -10.25 -11.55
C ASN A 88 15.83 -9.80 -11.99
N CYS A 89 15.94 -8.97 -13.03
CA CYS A 89 17.25 -8.59 -13.58
C CYS A 89 17.81 -7.25 -13.07
N GLY A 90 17.02 -6.45 -12.36
CA GLY A 90 17.45 -5.15 -11.83
C GLY A 90 17.61 -4.04 -12.88
N ASN A 91 17.39 -4.30 -14.18
CA ASN A 91 17.43 -3.26 -15.20
C ASN A 91 16.34 -2.22 -14.98
N HIS A 92 16.75 -0.94 -15.09
CA HIS A 92 15.92 0.21 -14.77
C HIS A 92 15.16 0.78 -15.98
N ARG A 93 13.96 1.29 -15.67
CA ARG A 93 13.18 2.30 -16.42
C ARG A 93 12.60 1.88 -17.77
N HIS A 94 11.55 1.08 -17.67
CA HIS A 94 10.53 1.02 -18.70
C HIS A 94 9.27 1.74 -18.22
N LYS A 95 8.77 2.70 -19.01
CA LYS A 95 7.57 3.47 -18.66
C LYS A 95 6.35 2.55 -18.72
N MET A 96 5.94 2.02 -17.59
CA MET A 96 4.79 1.12 -17.53
C MET A 96 3.48 1.91 -17.41
N PRO A 97 2.51 1.73 -18.33
CA PRO A 97 1.20 2.35 -18.21
C PRO A 97 0.44 1.82 -16.97
N LEU A 98 -0.23 2.71 -16.24
CA LEU A 98 -1.09 2.35 -15.09
C LEU A 98 -2.24 1.41 -15.46
N LYS A 99 -2.56 1.27 -16.74
CA LYS A 99 -3.56 0.31 -17.25
C LYS A 99 -3.02 -1.11 -17.36
N SER A 100 -1.71 -1.30 -17.56
CA SER A 100 -1.13 -2.63 -17.73
C SER A 100 -1.00 -3.34 -16.39
N ARG A 101 -1.53 -4.56 -16.30
CA ARG A 101 -1.50 -5.43 -15.09
C ARG A 101 -0.31 -6.38 -15.08
N VAL A 102 0.17 -6.76 -16.26
CA VAL A 102 1.29 -7.69 -16.41
C VAL A 102 2.53 -6.88 -16.73
N TYR A 103 3.54 -7.02 -15.89
CA TYR A 103 4.88 -6.52 -16.12
C TYR A 103 5.63 -7.55 -16.96
N VAL A 104 6.08 -7.16 -18.15
CA VAL A 104 6.98 -7.95 -18.98
C VAL A 104 8.26 -7.14 -19.11
N CYS A 105 9.37 -7.70 -18.64
CA CYS A 105 10.68 -7.09 -18.79
C CYS A 105 11.17 -7.25 -20.24
N PRO A 106 11.47 -6.16 -20.97
CA PRO A 106 11.99 -6.27 -22.33
C PRO A 106 13.45 -6.77 -22.36
N ASP A 107 14.18 -6.69 -21.25
CA ASP A 107 15.60 -7.06 -21.19
C ASP A 107 15.81 -8.55 -20.86
N CYS A 108 14.99 -9.12 -19.98
CA CYS A 108 15.13 -10.52 -19.54
C CYS A 108 13.90 -11.40 -19.77
N GLY A 109 12.82 -10.86 -20.35
CA GLY A 109 11.58 -11.59 -20.60
C GLY A 109 10.75 -11.93 -19.35
N HIS A 110 11.21 -11.54 -18.15
CA HIS A 110 10.51 -11.83 -16.90
C HIS A 110 9.08 -11.27 -16.93
N THR A 111 8.11 -12.12 -16.57
CA THR A 111 6.69 -11.79 -16.62
C THR A 111 6.04 -12.03 -15.25
N GLU A 112 5.46 -10.98 -14.65
CA GLU A 112 4.73 -11.08 -13.38
C GLU A 112 3.65 -10.01 -13.25
N ASP A 113 2.85 -10.04 -12.17
CA ASP A 113 1.93 -8.94 -11.86
C ASP A 113 2.72 -7.65 -11.55
N ARG A 114 2.31 -6.52 -12.12
CA ARG A 114 2.97 -5.23 -11.94
C ARG A 114 3.09 -4.83 -10.47
N ASP A 115 2.01 -4.97 -9.72
CA ASP A 115 1.95 -4.55 -8.33
C ASP A 115 2.86 -5.48 -7.49
N LEU A 116 3.00 -6.76 -7.87
CA LEU A 116 3.96 -7.70 -7.30
C LEU A 116 5.42 -7.35 -7.64
N ASN A 117 5.74 -7.03 -8.91
CA ASN A 117 7.06 -6.54 -9.33
C ASN A 117 7.44 -5.28 -8.52
N ALA A 118 6.49 -4.36 -8.35
CA ALA A 118 6.68 -3.16 -7.54
C ALA A 118 6.94 -3.48 -6.06
N ALA A 119 6.16 -4.37 -5.46
CA ALA A 119 6.34 -4.78 -4.07
C ALA A 119 7.72 -5.40 -3.82
N LYS A 120 8.15 -6.33 -4.68
CA LYS A 120 9.48 -6.96 -4.57
C LYS A 120 10.63 -5.97 -4.70
N ASN A 121 10.51 -5.00 -5.62
CA ASN A 121 11.52 -3.95 -5.77
C ASN A 121 11.55 -3.02 -4.54
N ILE A 122 10.40 -2.67 -3.98
CA ILE A 122 10.33 -1.88 -2.75
C ILE A 122 10.97 -2.64 -1.59
N ASP A 123 10.62 -3.93 -1.43
CA ASP A 123 11.19 -4.80 -0.40
C ASP A 123 12.72 -4.88 -0.52
N ARG A 124 13.24 -5.13 -1.73
CA ARG A 124 14.68 -5.10 -2.03
C ARG A 124 15.33 -3.77 -1.65
N TRP A 125 14.70 -2.63 -1.95
CA TRP A 125 15.22 -1.32 -1.57
C TRP A 125 15.25 -1.10 -0.06
N PHE A 126 14.40 -1.76 0.74
CA PHE A 126 14.46 -1.68 2.19
C PHE A 126 15.66 -2.44 2.78
N VAL A 127 16.13 -3.51 2.13
CA VAL A 127 17.31 -4.28 2.58
C VAL A 127 18.61 -3.51 2.36
N ASP A 128 18.70 -2.70 1.30
CA ASP A 128 19.88 -1.90 0.96
C ASP A 128 19.93 -0.51 1.64
N ILE A 129 18.97 -0.17 2.51
CA ILE A 129 19.08 1.03 3.37
C ILE A 129 19.96 0.68 4.58
N PHE A 130 21.28 0.82 4.41
CA PHE A 130 22.20 0.91 5.54
C PHE A 130 21.84 2.16 6.35
N ILE A 131 21.25 1.96 7.54
CA ILE A 131 21.11 3.03 8.54
C ILE A 131 22.45 3.07 9.28
N PRO A 132 23.35 4.06 9.05
CA PRO A 132 24.48 4.23 9.93
C PRO A 132 23.93 4.52 11.33
N VAL A 133 24.19 3.59 12.24
CA VAL A 133 23.98 3.82 13.67
C VAL A 133 25.05 4.82 14.08
N ALA A 134 24.62 6.02 14.47
CA ALA A 134 25.45 6.94 15.24
C ALA A 134 25.28 6.62 16.72
#